data_AF-A0A0B8ZX46-F1
#
_entry.id   AF-A0A0B8ZX46-F1
#
_cell.length_a   1.000
_cell.length_b   1.000
_cell.length_c   1.000
_cell.angle_alpha   90.00
_cell.angle_beta   90.00
_cell.angle_gamma   90.00
#
_symmetry.space_group_name_H-M   'P 1'
#
loop_
_entity.id
_entity.type
_entity.pdbx_description
1 polymer ?
#
loop_
_entity_poly.entity_id
_entity_poly.type
_entity_poly.pdbx_seq_one_letter_code
_entity_poly.pdbx_strand_id
1 'polypeptide(L)'
;MTWRSGWARLAARSLNAAGNPILADVESALSACGPVERERLVEAVQVYLASGSIGASAGQLFCHRNTVANRLRRFAELTGVDPMIPAEAARLVVGWA
;
A
#
# COMPACT_ATOMS: atom_id res chain seq x y z
N MET A 1 -0.80 10.52 -21.38
CA MET A 1 -0.55 9.36 -20.49
C MET A 1 0.95 9.30 -20.26
N THR A 2 1.44 9.75 -19.10
CA THR A 2 2.87 9.62 -18.79
C THR A 2 3.13 8.21 -18.27
N TRP A 3 4.21 7.59 -18.74
CA TRP A 3 4.59 6.22 -18.35
C TRP A 3 4.89 6.07 -16.85
N ARG A 4 4.99 7.15 -16.07
CA ARG A 4 5.25 7.09 -14.61
C ARG A 4 4.13 6.40 -13.82
N SER A 5 2.88 6.48 -14.27
CA SER A 5 1.71 5.87 -13.57
C SER A 5 0.73 5.14 -14.49
N GLY A 6 0.83 5.33 -15.82
CA GLY A 6 -0.05 4.65 -16.77
C GLY A 6 0.09 3.12 -16.80
N TRP A 7 1.28 2.60 -16.46
CA TRP A 7 1.56 1.16 -16.47
C TRP A 7 0.79 0.41 -15.38
N ALA A 8 0.73 0.96 -14.15
CA ALA A 8 0.10 0.30 -13.01
C ALA A 8 -1.41 0.14 -13.25
N ARG A 9 -2.04 1.19 -13.79
CA ARG A 9 -3.46 1.14 -14.17
C ARG A 9 -3.74 0.16 -15.30
N LEU A 10 -2.84 0.09 -16.29
CA LEU A 10 -2.95 -0.90 -17.36
C LEU A 10 -2.86 -2.32 -16.80
N ALA A 11 -1.89 -2.59 -15.92
CA ALA A 11 -1.73 -3.87 -15.26
C ALA A 11 -2.96 -4.24 -14.42
N ALA A 12 -3.48 -3.30 -13.63
CA ALA A 12 -4.67 -3.49 -12.81
C ALA A 12 -5.88 -3.90 -13.66
N ARG A 13 -6.12 -3.17 -14.77
CA ARG A 13 -7.20 -3.48 -15.72
C ARG A 13 -7.04 -4.87 -16.34
N SER A 14 -5.83 -5.24 -16.77
CA SER A 14 -5.57 -6.55 -17.37
C SER A 14 -5.78 -7.69 -16.38
N LEU A 15 -5.34 -7.54 -15.12
CA LEU A 15 -5.51 -8.54 -14.07
C LEU A 15 -6.99 -8.71 -13.68
N ASN A 16 -7.71 -7.60 -13.55
CA ASN A 16 -9.15 -7.63 -13.28
C ASN A 16 -9.93 -8.27 -14.43
N ALA A 17 -9.58 -7.97 -15.68
CA ALA A 17 -10.19 -8.60 -16.86
C ALA A 17 -9.92 -10.12 -16.92
N ALA A 18 -8.79 -10.58 -16.37
CA ALA A 18 -8.45 -12.00 -16.24
C ALA A 18 -9.09 -12.69 -15.02
N GLY A 19 -9.87 -11.97 -14.20
CA GLY A 19 -10.51 -12.51 -13.01
C GLY A 19 -9.56 -12.76 -11.84
N ASN A 20 -8.42 -12.08 -11.79
CA ASN A 20 -7.44 -12.20 -10.70
C ASN A 20 -7.45 -10.91 -9.85
N PRO A 21 -8.32 -10.81 -8.82
CA PRO A 21 -8.42 -9.64 -7.98
C PRO A 21 -7.19 -9.57 -7.06
N ILE A 22 -6.20 -8.78 -7.46
CA ILE A 22 -4.86 -8.77 -6.87
C ILE A 22 -4.82 -8.30 -5.41
N LEU A 23 -5.85 -7.65 -4.88
CA LEU A 23 -5.92 -7.19 -3.47
C LEU A 23 -7.08 -7.78 -2.66
N ALA A 24 -7.81 -8.78 -3.15
CA ALA A 24 -9.00 -9.28 -2.43
C ALA A 24 -8.69 -9.77 -1.00
N ASP A 25 -7.58 -10.45 -0.81
CA ASP A 25 -7.02 -10.86 0.49
C ASP A 25 -6.63 -9.66 1.36
N VAL A 26 -5.95 -8.66 0.79
CA VAL A 26 -5.53 -7.43 1.49
C VAL A 26 -6.75 -6.64 1.96
N GLU A 27 -7.76 -6.47 1.09
CA GLU A 27 -9.01 -5.78 1.42
C GLU A 27 -9.79 -6.54 2.50
N SER A 28 -9.87 -7.86 2.39
CA SER A 28 -10.48 -8.72 3.40
C SER A 28 -9.77 -8.58 4.76
N ALA A 29 -8.44 -8.62 4.79
CA ALA A 29 -7.67 -8.45 6.01
C ALA A 29 -7.84 -7.06 6.64
N LEU A 30 -7.81 -6.00 5.82
CA LEU A 30 -8.08 -4.63 6.26
C LEU A 30 -9.52 -4.47 6.75
N SER A 31 -10.49 -5.22 6.20
CA SER A 31 -11.89 -5.16 6.62
C SER A 31 -12.09 -5.54 8.10
N ALA A 32 -11.18 -6.36 8.66
CA ALA A 32 -11.23 -6.83 10.04
C ALA A 32 -10.75 -5.80 11.07
N CYS A 33 -10.01 -4.76 10.66
CA CYS A 33 -9.55 -3.71 11.57
C CYS A 33 -10.57 -2.56 11.69
N GLY A 34 -10.51 -1.85 12.81
CA GLY A 34 -11.34 -0.67 13.04
C GLY A 34 -11.08 0.43 12.00
N PRO A 35 -12.07 1.25 11.65
CA PRO A 35 -11.97 2.19 10.52
C PRO A 35 -10.79 3.16 10.65
N VAL A 36 -10.52 3.65 11.87
CA VAL A 36 -9.40 4.57 12.14
C VAL A 36 -8.04 3.89 12.02
N GLU A 37 -7.92 2.62 12.43
CA GLU A 37 -6.68 1.87 12.24
C GLU A 37 -6.44 1.64 10.75
N ARG A 38 -7.47 1.19 10.02
CA ARG A 38 -7.41 0.97 8.56
C ARG A 38 -6.90 2.20 7.82
N GLU A 39 -7.52 3.35 8.07
CA GLU A 39 -7.17 4.62 7.44
C GLU A 39 -5.70 4.95 7.67
N ARG A 40 -5.23 4.89 8.93
CA ARG A 40 -3.85 5.21 9.29
C ARG A 40 -2.82 4.26 8.67
N LEU A 41 -3.15 2.98 8.56
CA LEU A 41 -2.27 1.99 7.94
C LEU A 41 -2.19 2.25 6.43
N VAL A 42 -3.33 2.35 5.74
CA VAL A 42 -3.37 2.60 4.29
C VAL A 42 -2.68 3.91 3.93
N GLU A 43 -2.94 5.00 4.67
CA GLU A 43 -2.31 6.30 4.46
C GLU A 43 -0.78 6.20 4.58
N ALA A 44 -0.29 5.52 5.62
CA ALA A 44 1.15 5.34 5.81
C ALA A 44 1.81 4.56 4.66
N VAL A 45 1.14 3.51 4.16
CA VAL A 45 1.62 2.75 3.01
C VAL A 45 1.63 3.60 1.75
N GLN A 46 0.55 4.33 1.45
CA GLN A 46 0.46 5.16 0.25
C GLN A 46 1.54 6.25 0.22
N VAL A 47 1.75 6.95 1.34
CA VAL A 47 2.80 7.97 1.46
C VAL A 47 4.20 7.34 1.35
N TYR A 48 4.40 6.15 1.92
CA TYR A 48 5.66 5.42 1.76
C TYR A 48 5.90 5.00 0.32
N LEU A 49 4.94 4.41 -0.38
CA LEU A 49 5.08 3.99 -1.78
C LEU A 49 5.35 5.18 -2.72
N ALA A 50 4.79 6.36 -2.42
CA ALA A 50 5.05 7.57 -3.19
C ALA A 50 6.46 8.13 -2.98
N SER A 51 7.03 7.97 -1.78
CA SER A 51 8.32 8.58 -1.40
C SER A 51 9.51 7.63 -1.41
N GLY A 52 9.27 6.32 -1.25
CA GLY A 52 10.29 5.30 -0.99
C GLY A 52 11.05 5.47 0.34
N SER A 53 10.62 6.40 1.21
CA SER A 53 11.40 6.80 2.38
C SER A 53 10.53 6.96 3.63
N ILE A 54 10.89 6.23 4.68
CA ILE A 54 10.25 6.34 6.01
C ILE A 54 10.40 7.77 6.56
N GLY A 55 11.56 8.40 6.38
CA GLY A 55 11.82 9.75 6.88
C GLY A 55 10.98 10.81 6.18
N ALA A 56 10.92 10.75 4.84
CA ALA A 56 10.08 11.66 4.06
C ALA A 56 8.59 11.46 4.37
N SER A 57 8.17 10.20 4.52
CA SER A 57 6.79 9.85 4.91
C SER A 57 6.41 10.40 6.27
N ALA A 58 7.30 10.28 7.25
CA ALA A 58 7.10 10.80 8.60
C ALA A 58 6.92 12.32 8.61
N GLY A 59 7.69 13.03 7.78
CA GLY A 59 7.54 14.46 7.56
C GLY A 59 6.18 14.84 6.97
N GLN A 60 5.70 14.08 5.97
CA GLN A 60 4.38 14.33 5.36
C GLN A 60 3.21 13.99 6.28
N LEU A 61 3.35 12.96 7.10
CA LEU A 61 2.32 12.49 8.04
C LEU A 61 2.36 13.19 9.40
N PHE A 62 3.26 14.17 9.59
CA PHE A 62 3.48 14.90 10.84
C PHE A 62 3.63 13.98 12.06
N CYS A 63 4.35 12.87 11.88
CA CYS A 63 4.59 11.90 12.95
C CYS A 63 6.07 11.52 13.03
N HIS A 64 6.44 10.79 14.07
CA HIS A 64 7.80 10.27 14.18
C HIS A 64 8.05 9.14 13.17
N ARG A 65 9.30 8.98 12.71
CA ARG A 65 9.69 7.90 11.78
C ARG A 65 9.33 6.50 12.27
N ASN A 66 9.41 6.26 13.59
CA ASN A 66 9.04 4.98 14.18
C ASN A 66 7.55 4.71 14.06
N THR A 67 6.70 5.74 14.06
CA THR A 67 5.26 5.59 13.85
C THR A 67 4.98 5.09 12.44
N VAL A 68 5.65 5.62 11.42
CA VAL A 68 5.55 5.11 10.04
C VAL A 68 6.03 3.67 9.96
N ALA A 69 7.24 3.38 10.47
CA ALA A 69 7.79 2.01 10.46
C ALA A 69 6.86 1.00 11.15
N ASN A 70 6.28 1.37 12.30
CA ASN A 70 5.31 0.55 13.00
C ASN A 70 4.02 0.35 12.21
N ARG A 71 3.50 1.38 11.53
CA ARG A 71 2.32 1.24 10.67
C ARG A 71 2.60 0.34 9.47
N LEU A 72 3.75 0.46 8.81
CA LEU A 72 4.14 -0.42 7.69
C LEU A 72 4.26 -1.88 8.15
N ARG A 73 4.96 -2.13 9.26
CA ARG A 73 5.06 -3.47 9.86
C ARG A 73 3.69 -4.03 10.25
N ARG A 74 2.83 -3.21 10.87
CA ARG A 74 1.47 -3.62 11.25
C ARG A 74 0.61 -3.96 10.03
N PHE A 75 0.74 -3.19 8.95
CA PHE A 75 0.09 -3.50 7.68
C PHE A 75 0.55 -4.85 7.13
N ALA A 76 1.85 -5.12 7.14
CA ALA A 76 2.42 -6.39 6.70
C ALA A 76 1.94 -7.58 7.56
N GLU A 77 1.93 -7.44 8.88
CA GLU A 77 1.41 -8.45 9.82
C GLU A 77 -0.07 -8.75 9.60
N LEU A 78 -0.86 -7.71 9.28
CA LEU A 78 -2.31 -7.84 9.09
C LEU A 78 -2.64 -8.48 7.74
N THR A 79 -1.96 -8.06 6.67
CA THR A 79 -2.34 -8.37 5.29
C THR A 79 -1.48 -9.46 4.65
N GLY A 80 -0.34 -9.80 5.25
CA GLY A 80 0.67 -10.67 4.65
C GLY A 80 1.47 -10.02 3.52
N VAL A 81 1.34 -8.71 3.28
CA VAL A 81 2.04 -7.97 2.22
C VAL A 81 2.88 -6.86 2.83
N ASP A 82 4.20 -6.96 2.70
CA ASP A 82 5.17 -5.98 3.19
C ASP A 82 5.44 -4.88 2.15
N PRO A 83 5.02 -3.62 2.41
CA PRO A 83 5.27 -2.51 1.51
C PRO A 83 6.75 -2.18 1.31
N MET A 84 7.64 -2.61 2.22
CA MET A 84 9.07 -2.36 2.13
C MET A 84 9.81 -3.36 1.24
N ILE A 85 9.15 -4.46 0.82
CA ILE A 85 9.69 -5.42 -0.14
C ILE A 85 9.25 -5.00 -1.55
N PRO A 86 10.16 -4.66 -2.48
CA PRO A 86 9.79 -4.07 -3.77
C PRO A 86 8.79 -4.88 -4.60
N ALA A 87 8.90 -6.21 -4.60
CA ALA A 87 7.98 -7.09 -5.33
C ALA A 87 6.55 -7.05 -4.74
N GLU A 88 6.45 -7.01 -3.42
CA GLU A 88 5.17 -6.94 -2.69
C GLU A 88 4.58 -5.53 -2.76
N ALA A 89 5.42 -4.49 -2.67
CA ALA A 89 5.05 -3.10 -2.92
C ALA A 89 4.42 -2.92 -4.31
N ALA A 90 4.98 -3.54 -5.34
CA ALA A 90 4.44 -3.46 -6.71
C ALA A 90 3.00 -4.00 -6.79
N ARG A 91 2.68 -5.03 -6.01
CA ARG A 91 1.31 -5.56 -5.88
C ARG A 91 0.34 -4.49 -5.40
N LEU A 92 0.71 -3.75 -4.36
CA LEU A 92 -0.08 -2.66 -3.79
C LEU A 92 -0.20 -1.47 -4.77
N VAL A 93 0.90 -1.12 -5.45
CA VAL A 93 0.91 -0.07 -6.48
C VAL A 93 -0.06 -0.40 -7.62
N VAL A 94 -0.06 -1.65 -8.10
CA VAL A 94 -0.99 -2.08 -9.16
C VAL A 94 -2.42 -2.13 -8.63
N GLY A 95 -2.63 -2.73 -7.46
CA GLY A 95 -3.97 -2.90 -6.91
C GLY A 95 -4.70 -1.61 -6.55
N TRP A 96 -3.98 -0.51 -6.28
CA TRP A 96 -4.55 0.81 -5.97
C TRP A 96 -4.54 1.81 -7.16
N ALA A 97 -4.23 1.39 -8.39
CA ALA A 97 -4.04 2.27 -9.57
C ALA A 97 -5.28 2.59 -10.42
#